data_AF-A0A830HPT5-F1
#
_entry.id   AF-A0A830HPT5-F1
#
_cell.length_a   1.000
_cell.length_b   1.000
_cell.length_c   1.000
_cell.angle_alpha   90.00
_cell.angle_beta   90.00
_cell.angle_gamma   90.00
#
_symmetry.space_group_name_H-M   'P 1'
#
loop_
_entity.id
_entity.type
_entity.pdbx_description
1 polymer ?
#
loop_
_entity_poly.entity_id
_entity_poly.type
_entity_poly.pdbx_seq_one_letter_code
_entity_poly.pdbx_strand_id
1 'polypeptide(L)'
;MATENTTPKQACNVTGRCSSTTPPLTSEDIDANLKTHPMWKLGADSISITRSFTAVNFMAAIEFFNKAAEVAEKHGHHPDLHLTNYRDVEVILTTHHIGKLSEFDFAVASDLDAIEVRYSKKWLKENPTTTPP
;
A
#
# COMPACT_ATOMS: atom_id res chain seq x y z
N MET A 1 -29.47 21.63 8.33
CA MET A 1 -28.36 21.97 7.43
C MET A 1 -27.18 21.11 7.86
N ALA A 2 -26.91 20.03 7.13
CA ALA A 2 -25.77 19.16 7.43
C ALA A 2 -24.61 19.63 6.54
N THR A 3 -23.54 20.12 7.15
CA THR A 3 -22.32 20.51 6.45
C THR A 3 -21.52 19.25 6.16
N GLU A 4 -21.41 18.88 4.88
CA GLU A 4 -20.50 17.85 4.40
C GLU A 4 -19.06 18.31 4.61
N ASN A 5 -18.35 17.67 5.54
CA ASN A 5 -16.90 17.79 5.67
C ASN A 5 -16.25 16.85 4.65
N THR A 6 -16.02 17.36 3.44
CA THR A 6 -15.14 16.70 2.48
C THR A 6 -13.70 16.99 2.90
N THR A 7 -13.10 16.08 3.67
CA THR A 7 -11.64 16.11 3.91
C THR A 7 -10.93 15.99 2.56
N PRO A 8 -10.07 16.95 2.18
CA PRO A 8 -9.32 16.82 0.94
C PRO A 8 -8.38 15.63 1.06
N LYS A 9 -8.30 14.80 0.00
CA LYS A 9 -7.26 13.77 -0.12
C LYS A 9 -5.90 14.45 -0.04
N GLN A 10 -5.26 14.37 1.11
CA GLN A 10 -3.93 14.94 1.30
C GLN A 10 -2.95 14.06 0.54
N ALA A 11 -2.45 14.56 -0.59
CA ALA A 11 -1.36 13.92 -1.30
C ALA A 11 -0.16 13.87 -0.35
N CYS A 12 0.32 12.66 -0.06
CA CYS A 12 1.51 12.46 0.76
C CYS A 12 2.73 12.89 -0.08
N ASN A 13 3.15 14.15 0.04
CA ASN A 13 4.22 14.73 -0.77
C ASN A 13 5.59 14.55 -0.10
N VAL A 14 5.85 13.35 0.41
CA VAL A 14 7.12 13.02 1.05
C VAL A 14 8.13 12.71 -0.05
N THR A 15 9.18 13.51 -0.13
CA THR A 15 10.28 13.32 -1.08
C THR A 15 11.57 13.05 -0.34
N GLY A 16 12.38 12.10 -0.80
CA GLY A 16 13.69 11.76 -0.21
C GLY A 16 13.71 10.34 0.35
N ARG A 17 14.67 10.03 1.23
CA ARG A 17 14.76 8.72 1.90
C ARG A 17 14.40 8.86 3.38
N CYS A 18 13.81 7.82 3.94
CA CYS A 18 13.65 7.73 5.38
C CYS A 18 15.01 7.66 6.10
N SER A 19 15.03 8.05 7.38
CA SER A 19 16.23 8.02 8.23
C SER A 19 15.85 7.61 9.65
N SER A 20 16.85 7.45 10.53
CA SER A 20 16.62 7.12 11.94
C SER A 20 15.85 8.21 12.72
N THR A 21 15.74 9.42 12.16
CA THR A 21 14.99 10.54 12.75
C THR A 21 13.63 10.77 12.10
N THR A 22 13.18 9.89 11.19
CA THR A 22 11.85 9.98 10.58
C THR A 22 10.78 9.92 11.66
N PRO A 23 9.83 10.89 11.72
CA PRO A 23 8.74 10.84 12.69
C PRO A 23 7.83 9.63 12.45
N PRO A 24 7.51 8.84 13.49
CA PRO A 24 6.51 7.79 13.36
C PRO A 24 5.10 8.40 13.33
N LEU A 25 4.19 7.75 12.61
CA LEU A 25 2.77 8.11 12.63
C LEU A 25 2.11 7.71 13.96
N THR A 26 1.07 8.46 14.33
CA THR A 26 0.18 8.10 15.43
C THR A 26 -0.82 7.03 14.99
N SER A 27 -1.46 6.35 15.94
CA SER A 27 -2.56 5.42 15.66
C SER A 27 -3.70 6.08 14.88
N GLU A 28 -4.03 7.32 15.25
CA GLU A 28 -5.09 8.11 14.64
C GLU A 28 -4.75 8.44 13.18
N ASP A 29 -3.50 8.79 12.89
CA ASP A 29 -3.03 9.06 11.53
C ASP A 29 -3.02 7.78 10.68
N ILE A 30 -2.58 6.65 11.26
CA ILE A 30 -2.61 5.34 10.59
C ILE A 30 -4.05 4.98 10.21
N ASP A 31 -4.99 5.09 11.15
CA ASP A 31 -6.41 4.80 10.92
C ASP A 31 -7.03 5.75 9.88
N ALA A 32 -6.64 7.02 9.88
CA ALA A 32 -7.09 8.00 8.89
C ALA A 32 -6.60 7.64 7.49
N ASN A 33 -5.33 7.26 7.33
CA ASN A 33 -4.77 6.84 6.05
C ASN A 33 -5.39 5.51 5.56
N LEU A 34 -5.57 4.52 6.43
CA LEU A 34 -6.15 3.23 6.01
C LEU A 34 -7.58 3.36 5.46
N LYS A 35 -8.35 4.38 5.89
CA LYS A 35 -9.66 4.69 5.31
C LYS A 35 -9.58 5.11 3.84
N THR A 36 -8.48 5.71 3.40
CA THR A 36 -8.27 6.11 2.00
C THR A 36 -7.56 5.06 1.16
N HIS A 37 -7.08 3.99 1.79
CA HIS A 37 -6.31 2.89 1.18
C HIS A 37 -7.00 1.54 1.47
N PRO A 38 -8.20 1.27 0.91
CA PRO A 38 -9.03 0.11 1.30
C PRO A 38 -8.41 -1.26 0.96
N MET A 39 -7.37 -1.27 0.11
CA MET A 39 -6.59 -2.45 -0.22
C MET A 39 -5.53 -2.81 0.83
N TRP A 40 -5.22 -1.88 1.71
CA TRP A 40 -4.19 -2.01 2.72
C TRP A 40 -4.83 -2.31 4.07
N LYS A 41 -4.13 -3.12 4.88
CA LYS A 41 -4.52 -3.45 6.25
C LYS A 41 -3.33 -3.23 7.16
N LEU A 42 -3.60 -2.84 8.40
CA LEU A 42 -2.58 -2.84 9.44
C LEU A 42 -2.11 -4.28 9.69
N GLY A 43 -0.79 -4.49 9.68
CA GLY A 43 -0.16 -5.76 10.01
C GLY A 43 -0.45 -6.15 11.46
N ALA A 44 -0.40 -7.45 11.75
CA ALA A 44 -0.60 -7.95 13.11
C ALA A 44 0.48 -7.45 14.10
N ASP A 45 1.63 -7.04 13.57
CA ASP A 45 2.74 -6.43 14.30
C ASP A 45 2.48 -4.96 14.69
N SER A 46 1.42 -4.34 14.17
CA SER A 46 1.07 -2.92 14.32
C SER A 46 2.16 -1.93 13.87
N ILE A 47 3.15 -2.39 13.10
CA ILE A 47 4.27 -1.57 12.61
C ILE A 47 4.44 -1.64 11.08
N SER A 48 3.60 -2.43 10.41
CA SER A 48 3.57 -2.54 8.95
C SER A 48 2.14 -2.40 8.40
N ILE A 49 2.03 -2.10 7.11
CA ILE A 49 0.78 -2.24 6.36
C ILE A 49 0.96 -3.25 5.23
N THR A 50 -0.10 -4.01 4.96
CA THR A 50 -0.06 -5.11 3.99
C THR A 50 -1.19 -5.01 2.97
N ARG A 51 -0.87 -5.25 1.70
CA ARG A 51 -1.83 -5.43 0.60
C ARG A 51 -1.60 -6.79 -0.04
N SER A 52 -2.63 -7.64 -0.06
CA SER A 52 -2.53 -8.99 -0.63
C SER A 52 -3.64 -9.29 -1.62
N PHE A 53 -3.30 -9.93 -2.75
CA PHE A 53 -4.27 -10.33 -3.79
C PHE A 53 -3.79 -11.51 -4.64
N THR A 54 -4.72 -12.17 -5.33
CA THR A 54 -4.37 -13.24 -6.30
C THR A 54 -4.49 -12.70 -7.72
N ALA A 55 -3.38 -12.67 -8.46
CA ALA A 55 -3.34 -12.25 -9.86
C ALA A 55 -3.98 -13.31 -10.79
N VAL A 56 -4.31 -12.93 -12.03
CA VAL A 56 -4.93 -13.83 -13.01
C VAL A 56 -3.97 -14.95 -13.44
N ASN A 57 -2.67 -14.70 -13.44
CA ASN A 57 -1.60 -15.67 -13.71
C ASN A 57 -0.25 -15.14 -13.18
N PHE A 58 0.81 -15.95 -13.29
CA PHE A 58 2.15 -15.57 -12.82
C PHE A 58 2.68 -14.30 -13.49
N MET A 59 2.51 -14.16 -14.81
CA MET A 59 2.98 -12.97 -15.54
C MET A 59 2.31 -11.68 -15.05
N ALA A 60 1.01 -11.72 -14.75
CA ALA A 60 0.30 -10.58 -14.18
C ALA A 60 0.82 -10.19 -12.78
N ALA A 61 1.25 -11.16 -11.97
CA ALA A 61 1.88 -10.87 -10.69
C ALA A 61 3.25 -10.19 -10.88
N ILE A 62 4.07 -10.70 -11.82
CA ILE A 62 5.37 -10.09 -12.16
C ILE A 62 5.20 -8.69 -12.76
N GLU A 63 4.21 -8.47 -13.63
CA GLU A 63 3.89 -7.15 -14.19
C GLU A 63 3.59 -6.12 -13.08
N PHE A 64 2.86 -6.52 -12.05
CA PHE A 64 2.62 -5.67 -10.89
C PHE A 64 3.92 -5.39 -10.12
N PHE A 65 4.76 -6.41 -9.88
CA PHE A 65 6.04 -6.24 -9.18
C PHE A 65 7.02 -5.33 -9.91
N ASN A 66 7.10 -5.40 -11.24
CA ASN A 66 7.96 -4.50 -12.00
C ASN A 66 7.54 -3.04 -11.79
N LYS A 67 6.23 -2.74 -11.85
CA LYS A 67 5.72 -1.39 -11.58
C LYS A 67 5.92 -0.98 -10.12
N ALA A 68 5.74 -1.91 -9.17
CA ALA A 68 5.98 -1.65 -7.76
C ALA A 68 7.45 -1.32 -7.49
N ALA A 69 8.39 -1.97 -8.18
CA ALA A 69 9.81 -1.67 -8.09
C ALA A 69 10.14 -0.26 -8.62
N GLU A 70 9.52 0.17 -9.72
CA GLU A 70 9.68 1.54 -10.23
C GLU A 70 9.16 2.58 -9.22
N VAL A 71 8.02 2.33 -8.59
CA VAL A 71 7.48 3.18 -7.51
C VAL A 71 8.45 3.22 -6.32
N ALA A 72 8.93 2.07 -5.88
CA ALA A 72 9.87 1.98 -4.76
C ALA A 72 11.15 2.80 -5.00
N GLU A 73 11.75 2.67 -6.18
CA GLU A 73 12.95 3.43 -6.57
C GLU A 73 12.68 4.94 -6.68
N LYS A 74 11.53 5.34 -7.21
CA LYS A 74 11.11 6.74 -7.27
C LYS A 74 11.01 7.37 -5.88
N HIS A 75 10.49 6.63 -4.91
CA HIS A 75 10.34 7.08 -3.51
C HIS A 75 11.61 6.88 -2.68
N GLY A 76 12.56 6.05 -3.13
CA GLY A 76 13.70 5.65 -2.30
C GLY A 76 13.27 4.94 -1.01
N HIS A 77 12.13 4.25 -1.06
CA HIS A 77 11.50 3.54 0.06
C HIS A 77 10.94 2.21 -0.45
N HIS A 78 11.45 1.11 0.08
CA HIS A 78 11.32 -0.20 -0.55
C HIS A 78 10.32 -1.09 0.21
N PRO A 79 9.30 -1.64 -0.46
CA PRO A 79 8.45 -2.66 0.13
C PRO A 79 9.12 -4.03 0.16
N ASP A 80 8.65 -4.90 1.06
CA ASP A 80 8.83 -6.34 0.92
C ASP A 80 7.79 -6.89 -0.06
N LEU A 81 8.25 -7.61 -1.08
CA LEU A 81 7.42 -8.18 -2.15
C LEU A 81 7.44 -9.71 -2.09
N HIS A 82 6.27 -10.31 -1.85
CA HIS A 82 6.12 -11.75 -1.71
C HIS A 82 5.28 -12.32 -2.86
N LEU A 83 5.88 -13.18 -3.69
CA LEU A 83 5.16 -14.00 -4.67
C LEU A 83 5.10 -15.44 -4.18
N THR A 84 3.89 -15.90 -3.86
CA THR A 84 3.64 -17.26 -3.36
C THR A 84 2.58 -17.95 -4.20
N ASN A 85 2.46 -19.28 -4.05
CA ASN A 85 1.41 -20.09 -4.69
C ASN A 85 1.19 -19.77 -6.18
N TYR A 86 2.27 -19.61 -6.93
CA TYR A 86 2.29 -19.25 -8.35
C TYR A 86 1.79 -17.83 -8.69
N ARG A 87 0.80 -17.24 -8.00
CA ARG A 87 0.27 -15.92 -8.38
C ARG A 87 -0.38 -15.13 -7.24
N ASP A 88 -0.14 -15.55 -6.00
CA ASP A 88 -0.53 -14.79 -4.83
C ASP A 88 0.53 -13.75 -4.55
N VAL A 89 0.11 -12.50 -4.53
CA VAL A 89 0.93 -11.32 -4.30
C VAL A 89 0.64 -10.78 -2.91
N GLU A 90 1.69 -10.47 -2.18
CA GLU A 90 1.63 -9.69 -0.95
C GLU A 90 2.71 -8.61 -0.98
N VAL A 91 2.32 -7.40 -0.57
CA VAL A 91 3.19 -6.25 -0.43
C VAL A 91 3.13 -5.79 1.02
N ILE A 92 4.28 -5.62 1.65
CA ILE A 92 4.41 -5.13 3.02
C ILE A 92 5.23 -3.84 3.00
N LEU A 93 4.73 -2.82 3.68
CA LEU A 93 5.42 -1.53 3.85
C LEU A 93 5.64 -1.26 5.34
N THR A 94 6.87 -0.86 5.67
CA THR A 94 7.26 -0.37 6.98
C THR A 94 8.50 0.52 6.85
N THR A 95 8.67 1.47 7.76
CA THR A 95 9.90 2.27 7.84
C THR A 95 10.92 1.57 8.74
N HIS A 96 11.71 0.67 8.15
CA HIS A 96 12.67 -0.18 8.87
C HIS A 96 13.62 0.58 9.79
N HIS A 97 14.08 1.79 9.39
CA HIS A 97 15.00 2.61 10.19
C HIS A 97 14.45 2.99 11.58
N ILE A 98 13.13 3.06 11.72
CA ILE A 98 12.47 3.43 12.97
C ILE A 98 11.61 2.30 13.55
N GLY A 99 11.50 1.16 12.84
CA GLY A 99 10.68 0.01 13.24
C GLY A 99 9.21 0.33 13.44
N LYS A 100 8.68 1.30 12.69
CA LYS A 100 7.30 1.84 12.79
C LYS A 100 6.83 2.32 11.42
N LEU A 101 5.53 2.61 11.32
CA LEU A 101 4.95 3.29 10.17
C LEU A 101 5.30 4.78 10.17
N SER A 102 5.57 5.31 8.99
CA SER A 102 5.74 6.74 8.72
C SER A 102 4.95 7.16 7.48
N GLU A 103 4.97 8.46 7.18
CA GLU A 103 4.37 8.99 5.95
C GLU A 103 4.98 8.37 4.67
N PHE A 104 6.24 7.91 4.70
CA PHE A 104 6.88 7.25 3.55
C PHE A 104 6.14 5.96 3.14
N ASP A 105 5.64 5.20 4.12
CA ASP A 105 4.89 3.97 3.87
C ASP A 105 3.59 4.28 3.11
N PHE A 106 2.86 5.31 3.54
CA PHE A 106 1.61 5.70 2.87
C PHE A 106 1.83 6.43 1.54
N ALA A 107 2.97 7.12 1.37
CA ALA A 107 3.35 7.70 0.08
C ALA A 107 3.58 6.60 -0.98
N VAL A 108 4.29 5.53 -0.64
CA VAL A 108 4.46 4.37 -1.53
C VAL A 108 3.11 3.67 -1.74
N ALA A 109 2.33 3.43 -0.68
CA ALA A 109 1.01 2.80 -0.79
C ALA A 109 0.08 3.54 -1.75
N SER A 110 0.08 4.88 -1.74
CA SER A 110 -0.72 5.69 -2.65
C SER A 110 -0.34 5.54 -4.11
N ASP A 111 0.96 5.49 -4.43
CA ASP A 111 1.41 5.28 -5.82
C ASP A 111 1.16 3.83 -6.27
N LEU A 112 1.26 2.85 -5.37
CA LEU A 112 0.90 1.45 -5.65
C LEU A 112 -0.60 1.23 -5.87
N ASP A 113 -1.47 2.04 -5.24
CA ASP A 113 -2.91 2.00 -5.47
C ASP A 113 -3.32 2.44 -6.88
N ALA A 114 -2.49 3.26 -7.53
CA ALA A 114 -2.71 3.67 -8.91
C ALA A 114 -2.30 2.61 -9.95
N ILE A 115 -1.62 1.54 -9.53
CA ILE A 115 -1.20 0.47 -10.45
C ILE A 115 -2.42 -0.39 -10.81
N GLU A 116 -2.72 -0.47 -12.10
CA GLU A 116 -3.69 -1.43 -12.62
C GLU A 116 -3.20 -2.87 -12.37
N VAL A 117 -4.05 -3.66 -11.70
CA VAL A 117 -3.78 -5.06 -11.37
C VAL A 117 -4.77 -5.96 -12.10
N ARG A 118 -4.25 -7.01 -12.73
CA ARG A 118 -5.05 -8.06 -13.36
C ARG A 118 -5.35 -9.18 -12.37
N TYR A 119 -6.43 -9.01 -11.62
CA TYR A 119 -6.86 -9.96 -10.58
C TYR A 119 -7.44 -11.26 -11.15
N SER A 120 -7.37 -12.34 -10.37
CA SER A 120 -8.12 -13.58 -10.67
C SER A 120 -9.61 -13.38 -10.45
N LYS A 121 -10.44 -14.06 -11.26
CA LYS A 121 -11.91 -14.01 -11.12
C LYS A 121 -12.41 -14.44 -9.75
N LYS A 122 -11.76 -15.45 -9.16
CA LYS A 122 -12.09 -15.95 -7.82
C LYS A 122 -11.86 -14.86 -6.77
N TRP A 123 -10.68 -14.24 -6.79
CA TRP A 123 -10.33 -13.19 -5.84
C TRP A 123 -11.26 -11.98 -5.94
N LEU A 124 -11.63 -11.55 -7.16
CA LEU A 124 -12.60 -10.47 -7.36
C LEU A 124 -13.98 -10.79 -6.76
N LYS A 125 -14.45 -12.04 -6.89
CA LYS A 125 -15.71 -12.48 -6.29
C LYS A 125 -15.66 -12.43 -4.76
N GLU A 126 -14.50 -12.74 -4.18
CA GLU A 126 -14.28 -12.74 -2.73
C GLU A 126 -14.02 -11.33 -2.17
N ASN A 127 -13.63 -10.37 -3.02
CA ASN A 127 -13.25 -9.00 -2.63
C ASN A 127 -13.97 -7.94 -3.49
N PRO A 128 -15.32 -7.86 -3.46
CA PRO A 128 -16.09 -7.04 -4.41
C PRO A 128 -15.82 -5.53 -4.29
N THR A 129 -15.39 -5.05 -3.12
CA THR A 129 -15.15 -3.62 -2.82
C THR A 129 -13.77 -3.10 -3.25
N THR A 130 -12.97 -3.94 -3.92
CA THR A 130 -11.57 -3.67 -4.27
C THR A 130 -11.36 -3.34 -5.75
N THR A 131 -12.43 -3.38 -6.54
CA THR A 131 -12.37 -3.04 -7.95
C THR A 131 -12.34 -1.52 -8.07
N PRO A 132 -11.38 -0.92 -8.80
CA PRO A 132 -11.51 0.47 -9.22
C PRO A 132 -12.86 0.65 -9.96
N PRO A 133 -13.53 1.80 -9.84
CA PRO A 133 -14.72 2.08 -10.63
C PRO A 133 -14.47 1.97 -12.14
#